data_AF-A0A0B2Q4Z8-F1
#
_entry.id   AF-A0A0B2Q4Z8-F1
#
_cell.length_a   1.000
_cell.length_b   1.000
_cell.length_c   1.000
_cell.angle_alpha   90.00
_cell.angle_beta   90.00
_cell.angle_gamma   90.00
#
_symmetry.space_group_name_H-M   'P 1'
#
loop_
_entity.id
_entity.type
_entity.pdbx_description
1 polymer ?
#
loop_
_entity_poly.entity_id
_entity_poly.type
_entity_poly.pdbx_seq_one_letter_code
_entity_poly.pdbx_strand_id
1 'polypeptide(L)'
;MEMNNFEKEATPLNLNIEDKHTLQSNGFKAPSSPKQPFFIGVAGGTASGKTTVCNMINTQLHDQRVVLITQDSFYHSLSDKMLQKVNEYNFDHPDAFDTKLLLSTLEKLKCGQPVTIPNYDFNSHKRIEAGRQVQPANIIVLEGILVLHDSGVRNLLNMKIFVDEDSDVRLTRRMQRLAIERGRNIENVLDQVSKLTPY
;
A
#
# COMPACT_ATOMS: atom_id res chain seq x y z
N MET A 1 0.17 69.46 -64.98
CA MET A 1 0.58 68.87 -63.68
C MET A 1 -0.64 68.13 -63.18
N GLU A 2 -0.74 66.81 -63.04
CA GLU A 2 0.17 65.65 -62.95
C GLU A 2 -0.63 64.43 -63.50
N MET A 3 -0.09 63.58 -64.38
CA MET A 3 0.54 62.27 -64.09
C MET A 3 -0.15 61.41 -63.02
N ASN A 4 -0.86 60.34 -63.41
CA ASN A 4 -0.33 58.96 -63.34
C ASN A 4 -1.36 57.88 -63.75
N ASN A 5 -0.88 56.96 -64.60
CA ASN A 5 -1.43 55.63 -64.89
C ASN A 5 -1.64 54.82 -63.60
N PHE A 6 -2.62 53.91 -63.59
CA PHE A 6 -2.33 52.49 -63.37
C PHE A 6 -3.49 51.62 -63.87
N GLU A 7 -3.06 50.46 -64.35
CA GLU A 7 -3.65 49.47 -65.22
C GLU A 7 -4.41 48.38 -64.42
N LYS A 8 -5.14 47.49 -65.15
CA LYS A 8 -5.51 46.10 -64.80
C LYS A 8 -6.77 45.88 -63.94
N GLU A 9 -7.56 44.80 -64.06
CA GLU A 9 -7.63 43.66 -65.00
C GLU A 9 -8.96 42.92 -64.76
N ALA A 10 -9.29 42.04 -65.72
CA ALA A 10 -10.42 41.13 -65.75
C ALA A 10 -10.47 40.12 -64.58
N THR A 11 -11.68 39.69 -64.25
CA THR A 11 -11.98 38.42 -63.56
C THR A 11 -11.42 37.22 -64.33
N PRO A 12 -10.99 36.15 -63.62
CA PRO A 12 -11.71 34.90 -63.83
C PRO A 12 -11.88 33.97 -62.60
N LEU A 13 -13.01 33.26 -62.64
CA LEU A 13 -13.25 31.84 -62.34
C LEU A 13 -12.39 31.06 -61.31
N ASN A 14 -13.08 30.69 -60.23
CA ASN A 14 -13.13 29.40 -59.53
C ASN A 14 -12.08 28.31 -59.85
N LEU A 15 -11.35 27.82 -58.84
CA LEU A 15 -10.80 26.45 -58.79
C LEU A 15 -10.48 26.03 -57.35
N ASN A 16 -11.08 24.90 -56.93
CA ASN A 16 -10.67 24.09 -55.80
C ASN A 16 -9.19 23.71 -55.91
N ILE A 17 -8.44 23.85 -54.81
CA ILE A 17 -7.20 23.12 -54.59
C ILE A 17 -7.21 22.62 -53.13
N GLU A 18 -7.47 21.32 -52.98
CA GLU A 18 -7.05 20.54 -51.81
C GLU A 18 -5.51 20.49 -51.75
N ASP A 19 -5.01 20.20 -50.54
CA ASP A 19 -3.61 19.94 -50.14
C ASP A 19 -2.74 21.13 -49.74
N LYS A 20 -2.67 21.36 -48.42
CA LYS A 20 -1.38 21.48 -47.70
C LYS A 20 -1.44 20.84 -46.32
N HIS A 21 -0.65 19.79 -46.15
CA HIS A 21 -0.13 19.34 -44.87
C HIS A 21 0.46 20.51 -44.04
N THR A 22 0.35 20.33 -42.71
CA THR A 22 1.29 20.72 -41.62
C THR A 22 0.78 21.75 -40.60
N LEU A 23 0.94 21.35 -39.32
CA LEU A 23 1.14 22.13 -38.09
C LEU A 23 -0.02 22.19 -37.08
N GLN A 24 0.01 21.19 -36.18
CA GLN A 24 -0.09 21.32 -34.72
C GLN A 24 -1.19 22.25 -34.17
N SER A 25 -2.36 21.68 -33.85
CA SER A 25 -3.09 22.13 -32.67
C SER A 25 -2.56 21.35 -31.46
N ASN A 26 -1.68 21.99 -30.69
CA ASN A 26 -1.30 21.56 -29.35
C ASN A 26 -2.56 21.43 -28.49
N GLY A 27 -3.14 20.23 -28.50
CA GLY A 27 -4.09 19.83 -27.47
C GLY A 27 -3.33 19.79 -26.17
N PHE A 28 -3.46 20.84 -25.36
CA PHE A 28 -3.27 20.73 -23.92
C PHE A 28 -4.22 19.63 -23.44
N LYS A 29 -3.74 18.38 -23.40
CA LYS A 29 -4.33 17.36 -22.56
C LYS A 29 -4.19 17.91 -21.15
N ALA A 30 -5.32 18.33 -20.56
CA ALA A 30 -5.40 18.51 -19.13
C ALA A 30 -4.72 17.30 -18.46
N PRO A 31 -3.88 17.50 -17.44
CA PRO A 31 -3.23 16.38 -16.77
C PRO A 31 -4.34 15.39 -16.38
N SER A 32 -4.27 14.18 -16.95
CA SER A 32 -5.22 13.13 -16.61
C SER A 32 -5.20 12.99 -15.09
N SER A 33 -6.37 13.11 -14.45
CA SER A 33 -6.52 12.94 -13.01
C SER A 33 -5.68 11.75 -12.55
N PRO A 34 -4.86 11.87 -11.48
CA PRO A 34 -3.98 10.79 -11.06
C PRO A 34 -4.81 9.52 -10.89
N LYS A 35 -4.41 8.46 -11.61
CA LYS A 35 -5.11 7.18 -11.56
C LYS A 35 -5.02 6.67 -10.13
N GLN A 36 -6.16 6.51 -9.47
CA GLN A 36 -6.19 6.00 -8.10
C GLN A 36 -5.53 4.61 -8.06
N PRO A 37 -4.73 4.32 -7.02
CA PRO A 37 -4.13 3.00 -6.82
C PRO A 37 -5.19 1.93 -6.63
N PHE A 38 -4.88 0.71 -7.06
CA PHE A 38 -5.67 -0.48 -6.73
C PHE A 38 -5.17 -1.07 -5.41
N PHE A 39 -6.04 -1.10 -4.40
CA PHE A 39 -5.73 -1.63 -3.07
C PHE A 39 -6.10 -3.11 -2.94
N ILE A 40 -5.13 -3.92 -2.50
CA ILE A 40 -5.30 -5.34 -2.19
C ILE A 40 -5.04 -5.53 -0.70
N GLY A 41 -6.03 -6.00 0.06
CA GLY A 41 -5.83 -6.41 1.44
C GLY A 41 -5.56 -7.91 1.54
N VAL A 42 -4.50 -8.30 2.21
CA VAL A 42 -4.14 -9.70 2.48
C VAL A 42 -4.16 -9.92 3.99
N ALA A 43 -5.17 -10.62 4.48
CA ALA A 43 -5.33 -10.96 5.89
C ALA A 43 -5.17 -12.46 6.14
N GLY A 44 -5.08 -12.83 7.43
CA GLY A 44 -4.85 -14.20 7.85
C GLY A 44 -4.00 -14.24 9.11
N GLY A 45 -4.05 -15.33 9.85
CA GLY A 45 -3.32 -15.42 11.11
C GLY A 45 -1.80 -15.43 10.94
N THR A 46 -1.06 -15.19 12.04
CA THR A 46 0.40 -15.29 12.03
C THR A 46 0.85 -16.66 11.49
N ALA A 47 1.90 -16.63 10.65
CA ALA A 47 2.45 -17.80 9.95
C ALA A 47 1.51 -18.54 8.97
N SER A 48 0.38 -17.93 8.55
CA SER A 48 -0.52 -18.54 7.55
C SER A 48 -0.01 -18.51 6.11
N GLY A 49 1.03 -17.73 5.81
CA GLY A 49 1.61 -17.64 4.45
C GLY A 49 1.26 -16.36 3.69
N LYS A 50 0.67 -15.35 4.34
CA LYS A 50 0.38 -14.03 3.76
C LYS A 50 1.58 -13.42 3.00
N THR A 51 2.77 -13.41 3.60
CA THR A 51 3.99 -12.89 2.97
C THR A 51 4.31 -13.63 1.66
N THR A 52 4.09 -14.94 1.60
CA THR A 52 4.26 -15.72 0.37
C THR A 52 3.29 -15.25 -0.71
N VAL A 53 2.01 -15.05 -0.36
CA VAL A 53 0.99 -14.51 -1.27
C VAL A 53 1.38 -13.11 -1.75
N CYS A 54 1.83 -12.23 -0.86
CA CYS A 54 2.30 -10.89 -1.23
C CYS A 54 3.50 -10.93 -2.19
N ASN A 55 4.46 -11.82 -1.96
CA ASN A 55 5.59 -12.01 -2.85
C ASN A 55 5.16 -12.51 -4.23
N MET A 56 4.24 -13.46 -4.29
CA MET A 56 3.66 -13.94 -5.56
C MET A 56 2.95 -12.82 -6.32
N ILE A 57 2.16 -11.98 -5.63
CA ILE A 57 1.51 -10.80 -6.21
C ILE A 57 2.56 -9.85 -6.80
N ASN A 58 3.59 -9.53 -6.02
CA ASN A 58 4.66 -8.63 -6.46
C ASN A 58 5.44 -9.19 -7.66
N THR A 59 5.69 -10.49 -7.68
CA THR A 59 6.29 -11.17 -8.84
C THR A 59 5.35 -11.04 -10.04
N GLN A 60 4.12 -11.52 -10.00
CA GLN A 60 3.23 -11.57 -11.17
C GLN A 60 2.93 -10.20 -11.80
N LEU A 61 3.07 -9.11 -11.04
CA LEU A 61 2.76 -7.76 -11.49
C LEU A 61 3.95 -6.98 -12.05
N HIS A 62 5.15 -7.59 -12.12
CA HIS A 62 6.42 -7.11 -12.69
C HIS A 62 6.54 -5.64 -13.16
N ASP A 63 5.74 -5.20 -14.14
CA ASP A 63 5.80 -3.86 -14.76
C ASP A 63 5.05 -2.76 -13.98
N GLN A 64 4.24 -3.12 -12.99
CA GLN A 64 3.51 -2.17 -12.16
C GLN A 64 4.32 -1.79 -10.93
N ARG A 65 4.27 -0.52 -10.55
CA ARG A 65 4.80 -0.12 -9.24
C ARG A 65 3.88 -0.68 -8.17
N VAL A 66 4.34 -1.75 -7.50
CA VAL A 66 3.69 -2.36 -6.34
C VAL A 66 4.37 -1.87 -5.07
N VAL A 67 3.56 -1.46 -4.09
CA VAL A 67 4.04 -1.14 -2.74
C VAL A 67 3.37 -2.08 -1.75
N LEU A 68 4.19 -2.82 -0.99
CA LEU A 68 3.75 -3.57 0.18
C LEU A 68 3.79 -2.69 1.43
N ILE A 69 2.68 -2.64 2.15
CA ILE A 69 2.52 -2.02 3.47
C ILE A 69 2.08 -3.12 4.43
N THR A 70 2.77 -3.23 5.57
CA THR A 70 2.40 -4.19 6.63
C THR A 70 1.64 -3.47 7.73
N GLN A 71 0.61 -4.11 8.27
CA GLN A 71 -0.18 -3.59 9.39
C GLN A 71 0.68 -3.44 10.65
N ASP A 72 1.68 -4.30 10.81
CA ASP A 72 2.59 -4.29 11.95
C ASP A 72 3.38 -2.98 12.09
N SER A 73 3.64 -2.26 10.98
CA SER A 73 4.23 -0.92 11.03
C SER A 73 3.39 0.08 11.84
N PHE A 74 2.10 -0.21 12.06
CA PHE A 74 1.15 0.68 12.72
C PHE A 74 0.85 0.29 14.16
N TYR A 75 1.58 -0.65 14.77
CA TYR A 75 1.49 -0.87 16.22
C TYR A 75 1.72 0.43 17.00
N HIS A 76 1.00 0.60 18.11
CA HIS A 76 1.28 1.67 19.07
C HIS A 76 2.60 1.41 19.80
N SER A 77 3.38 2.47 20.05
CA SER A 77 4.54 2.37 20.95
C SER A 77 4.05 2.07 22.36
N LEU A 78 4.66 1.08 23.02
CA LEU A 78 4.34 0.78 24.40
C LEU A 78 4.93 1.83 25.35
N SER A 79 4.16 2.18 26.38
CA SER A 79 4.68 2.98 27.51
C SER A 79 5.58 2.12 28.40
N ASP A 80 6.43 2.77 29.20
CA ASP A 80 7.37 2.04 30.05
C ASP A 80 6.66 1.11 31.06
N LYS A 81 5.46 1.49 31.53
CA LYS A 81 4.61 0.64 32.37
C LYS A 81 4.13 -0.62 31.62
N MET A 82 3.75 -0.48 30.34
CA MET A 82 3.33 -1.63 29.53
C MET A 82 4.52 -2.54 29.19
N LEU A 83 5.71 -1.97 28.98
CA LEU A 83 6.93 -2.74 28.73
C LEU A 83 7.30 -3.66 29.90
N GLN A 84 7.09 -3.22 31.14
CA GLN A 84 7.30 -4.07 32.33
C GLN A 84 6.40 -5.33 32.32
N LYS A 85 5.27 -5.28 31.60
CA LYS A 85 4.28 -6.34 31.47
C LYS A 85 4.10 -6.77 30.01
N VAL A 86 5.14 -6.65 29.19
CA VAL A 86 5.03 -6.88 27.74
C VAL A 86 4.54 -8.29 27.39
N ASN A 87 4.86 -9.29 28.22
CA ASN A 87 4.41 -10.68 28.03
C ASN A 87 2.91 -10.86 28.27
N GLU A 88 2.25 -9.92 28.96
CA GLU A 88 0.80 -9.87 29.19
C GLU A 88 0.08 -9.03 28.11
N TYR A 89 0.82 -8.28 27.29
CA TYR A 89 0.24 -7.39 26.29
C TYR A 89 -0.24 -8.19 25.07
N ASN A 90 -1.52 -8.06 24.73
CA ASN A 90 -2.11 -8.73 23.57
C ASN A 90 -1.90 -7.92 22.28
N PHE A 91 -0.85 -8.25 21.53
CA PHE A 91 -0.58 -7.66 20.21
C PHE A 91 -1.59 -8.07 19.13
N ASP A 92 -2.38 -9.13 19.35
CA ASP A 92 -3.40 -9.58 18.41
C ASP A 92 -4.76 -8.89 18.66
N HIS A 93 -4.83 -7.93 19.59
CA HIS A 93 -6.03 -7.13 19.82
C HIS A 93 -6.11 -5.95 18.82
N PRO A 94 -7.30 -5.59 18.29
CA PRO A 94 -7.45 -4.45 17.38
C PRO A 94 -6.87 -3.12 17.92
N ASP A 95 -6.99 -2.88 19.23
CA ASP A 95 -6.47 -1.67 19.89
C ASP A 95 -4.95 -1.60 19.98
N ALA A 96 -4.23 -2.69 19.66
CA ALA A 96 -2.77 -2.63 19.54
C ALA A 96 -2.33 -1.79 18.33
N PHE A 97 -3.21 -1.61 17.34
CA PHE A 97 -2.93 -0.93 16.08
C PHE A 97 -3.50 0.49 16.05
N ASP A 98 -2.69 1.41 15.55
CA ASP A 98 -3.10 2.78 15.24
C ASP A 98 -3.85 2.83 13.90
N THR A 99 -5.06 2.29 13.93
CA THR A 99 -5.92 2.17 12.75
C THR A 99 -6.25 3.54 12.14
N LYS A 100 -6.31 4.60 12.97
CA LYS A 100 -6.49 5.97 12.49
C LYS A 100 -5.33 6.43 11.61
N LEU A 101 -4.09 6.19 12.04
CA LEU A 101 -2.91 6.49 11.24
C LEU A 101 -2.86 5.64 9.96
N LEU A 102 -3.18 4.34 10.06
CA LEU A 102 -3.27 3.45 8.90
C LEU A 102 -4.27 3.99 7.86
N LEU A 103 -5.49 4.32 8.27
CA LEU A 103 -6.52 4.89 7.39
C LEU A 103 -6.07 6.18 6.74
N SER A 104 -5.55 7.12 7.53
CA SER A 104 -5.03 8.39 7.00
C SER A 104 -3.93 8.18 5.96
N THR A 105 -3.07 7.18 6.19
CA THR A 105 -1.99 6.81 5.26
C THR A 105 -2.54 6.26 3.95
N LEU A 106 -3.52 5.35 4.01
CA LEU A 106 -4.15 4.77 2.81
C LEU A 106 -4.90 5.83 2.00
N GLU A 107 -5.61 6.76 2.65
CA GLU A 107 -6.33 7.84 1.97
C GLU A 107 -5.38 8.83 1.28
N LYS A 108 -4.24 9.17 1.92
CA LYS A 108 -3.20 9.99 1.28
C LYS A 108 -2.64 9.32 0.03
N LEU A 109 -2.32 8.02 0.13
CA LEU A 109 -1.85 7.23 -1.00
C LEU A 109 -2.90 7.13 -2.11
N LYS A 110 -4.18 6.99 -1.76
CA LYS A 110 -5.31 7.00 -2.70
C LYS A 110 -5.40 8.33 -3.47
N CYS A 111 -5.08 9.43 -2.80
CA CYS A 111 -4.99 10.76 -3.40
C CYS A 111 -3.69 11.01 -4.17
N GLY A 112 -2.80 10.01 -4.30
CA GLY A 112 -1.52 10.15 -4.98
C GLY A 112 -0.49 10.98 -4.22
N GLN A 113 -0.61 11.07 -2.89
CA GLN A 113 0.35 11.78 -2.05
C GLN A 113 1.41 10.81 -1.49
N PRO A 114 2.70 11.20 -1.44
CA PRO A 114 3.72 10.42 -0.74
C PRO A 114 3.44 10.40 0.76
N VAL A 115 3.83 9.32 1.42
CA VAL A 115 3.62 9.12 2.86
C VAL A 115 4.86 8.55 3.53
N THR A 116 4.96 8.79 4.84
CA THR A 116 5.94 8.14 5.70
C THR A 116 5.25 7.00 6.44
N ILE A 117 5.61 5.76 6.14
CA ILE A 117 5.16 4.60 6.90
C ILE A 117 6.02 4.49 8.16
N PRO A 118 5.43 4.36 9.37
CA PRO A 118 6.24 4.22 10.58
C PRO A 118 7.07 2.93 10.53
N ASN A 119 8.24 2.98 11.17
CA ASN A 119 9.06 1.80 11.40
C ASN A 119 8.85 1.36 12.85
N TYR A 120 8.34 0.14 13.04
CA TYR A 120 8.09 -0.42 14.37
C TYR A 120 9.18 -1.43 14.70
N ASP A 121 9.91 -1.20 15.78
CA ASP A 121 10.92 -2.13 16.26
C ASP A 121 10.31 -3.11 17.27
N PHE A 122 10.28 -4.39 16.90
CA PHE A 122 9.74 -5.47 17.72
C PHE A 122 10.63 -5.84 18.92
N ASN A 123 11.87 -5.36 18.98
CA ASN A 123 12.74 -5.58 20.13
C ASN A 123 12.46 -4.57 21.24
N SER A 124 12.37 -3.29 20.90
CA SER A 124 12.03 -2.22 21.86
C SER A 124 10.52 -2.03 22.05
N HIS A 125 9.68 -2.61 21.19
CA HIS A 125 8.23 -2.41 21.15
C HIS A 125 7.82 -0.93 21.01
N LYS A 126 8.64 -0.15 20.31
CA LYS A 126 8.43 1.27 20.04
C LYS A 126 8.58 1.56 18.55
N ARG A 127 7.87 2.59 18.07
CA ARG A 127 8.15 3.21 16.78
C ARG A 127 9.50 3.93 16.89
N ILE A 128 10.36 3.69 15.91
CA ILE A 128 11.67 4.34 15.82
C ILE A 128 11.63 5.47 14.80
N GLU A 129 12.49 6.47 15.02
CA GLU A 129 12.61 7.60 14.10
C GLU A 129 13.17 7.16 12.74
N ALA A 130 12.90 8.00 11.72
CA ALA A 130 13.01 7.70 10.31
C ALA A 130 12.09 6.54 9.86
N GLY A 131 10.84 6.91 9.55
CA GLY A 131 9.91 6.01 8.86
C GLY A 131 10.30 5.80 7.38
N ARG A 132 9.74 4.75 6.77
CA ARG A 132 9.97 4.42 5.37
C ARG A 132 9.17 5.36 4.46
N GLN A 133 9.86 6.14 3.63
CA GLN A 133 9.23 6.95 2.60
C GLN A 133 8.61 6.06 1.52
N VAL A 134 7.34 6.29 1.22
CA VAL A 134 6.58 5.56 0.20
C VAL A 134 6.00 6.55 -0.79
N GLN A 135 6.36 6.35 -2.06
CA GLN A 135 5.82 7.09 -3.18
C GLN A 135 4.48 6.48 -3.64
N PRO A 136 3.62 7.27 -4.29
CA PRO A 136 2.43 6.76 -4.94
C PRO A 136 2.74 5.63 -5.93
N ALA A 137 1.89 4.61 -5.91
CA ALA A 137 2.04 3.35 -6.63
C ALA A 137 0.79 3.04 -7.43
N ASN A 138 0.88 2.14 -8.42
CA ASN A 138 -0.30 1.68 -9.15
C ASN A 138 -1.09 0.66 -8.33
N ILE A 139 -0.38 -0.15 -7.55
CA ILE A 139 -0.95 -1.21 -6.72
C ILE A 139 -0.36 -1.08 -5.32
N ILE A 140 -1.24 -1.11 -4.33
CA ILE A 140 -0.87 -1.09 -2.91
C ILE A 140 -1.39 -2.37 -2.28
N VAL A 141 -0.47 -3.18 -1.76
CA VAL A 141 -0.79 -4.39 -1.01
C VAL A 141 -0.68 -4.08 0.47
N LEU A 142 -1.78 -4.21 1.21
CA LEU A 142 -1.84 -4.07 2.65
C LEU A 142 -1.95 -5.46 3.28
N GLU A 143 -0.94 -5.87 4.03
CA GLU A 143 -0.87 -7.19 4.65
C GLU A 143 -0.89 -7.10 6.18
N GLY A 144 -1.55 -8.04 6.84
CA GLY A 144 -1.55 -8.09 8.31
C GLY A 144 -2.58 -9.04 8.90
N ILE A 145 -2.53 -9.26 10.21
CA ILE A 145 -3.41 -10.23 10.88
C ILE A 145 -4.86 -9.77 10.99
N LEU A 146 -5.10 -8.45 11.02
CA LEU A 146 -6.41 -7.83 11.24
C LEU A 146 -6.77 -6.79 10.19
N VAL A 147 -6.15 -6.79 9.01
CA VAL A 147 -6.42 -5.83 7.93
C VAL A 147 -7.90 -5.78 7.54
N LEU A 148 -8.61 -6.90 7.63
CA LEU A 148 -10.03 -7.00 7.30
C LEU A 148 -10.97 -6.77 8.51
N HIS A 149 -10.45 -6.46 9.69
CA HIS A 149 -11.26 -6.20 10.88
C HIS A 149 -12.00 -4.87 10.77
N ASP A 150 -11.26 -3.78 10.55
CA ASP A 150 -11.81 -2.42 10.49
C ASP A 150 -12.63 -2.18 9.21
N SER A 151 -13.83 -1.61 9.34
CA SER A 151 -14.70 -1.33 8.19
C SER A 151 -14.17 -0.22 7.29
N GLY A 152 -13.53 0.81 7.85
CA GLY A 152 -12.93 1.89 7.09
C GLY A 152 -11.84 1.37 6.16
N VAL A 153 -10.96 0.49 6.68
CA VAL A 153 -9.89 -0.12 5.89
C VAL A 153 -10.52 -0.97 4.79
N ARG A 154 -11.48 -1.84 5.13
CA ARG A 154 -12.19 -2.68 4.15
C ARG A 154 -12.85 -1.91 3.02
N ASN A 155 -13.40 -0.73 3.30
CA ASN A 155 -14.06 0.10 2.30
C ASN A 155 -13.07 0.72 1.29
N LEU A 156 -11.79 0.86 1.66
CA LEU A 156 -10.73 1.31 0.75
C LEU A 156 -10.18 0.19 -0.14
N LEU A 157 -10.31 -1.07 0.28
CA LEU A 157 -9.76 -2.21 -0.44
C LEU A 157 -10.61 -2.59 -1.65
N ASN A 158 -10.01 -2.58 -2.85
CA ASN A 158 -10.63 -3.09 -4.07
C ASN A 158 -10.70 -4.63 -4.08
N MET A 159 -9.69 -5.29 -3.52
CA MET A 159 -9.62 -6.75 -3.40
C MET A 159 -9.28 -7.13 -1.96
N LYS A 160 -9.89 -8.22 -1.47
CA LYS A 160 -9.72 -8.73 -0.10
C LYS A 160 -9.40 -10.22 -0.20
N ILE A 161 -8.23 -10.61 0.29
CA ILE A 161 -7.72 -11.98 0.30
C ILE A 161 -7.56 -12.39 1.75
N PHE A 162 -8.08 -13.55 2.12
CA PHE A 162 -7.83 -14.16 3.42
C PHE A 162 -7.06 -15.46 3.21
N VAL A 163 -5.87 -15.55 3.79
CA VAL A 163 -5.04 -16.74 3.76
C VAL A 163 -5.38 -17.58 4.98
N ASP A 164 -6.20 -18.60 4.72
CA ASP A 164 -6.62 -19.58 5.71
C ASP A 164 -5.64 -20.75 5.73
N GLU A 165 -5.20 -21.11 6.93
CA GLU A 165 -4.25 -22.19 7.16
C GLU A 165 -4.52 -22.74 8.56
N ASP A 166 -4.34 -24.05 8.70
CA ASP A 166 -4.60 -24.77 9.94
C ASP A 166 -3.78 -24.20 11.12
N SER A 167 -4.40 -24.12 12.30
CA SER A 167 -3.75 -23.55 13.49
C SER A 167 -2.49 -24.31 13.90
N ASP A 168 -2.48 -25.64 13.74
CA ASP A 168 -1.36 -26.48 14.16
C ASP A 168 -0.18 -26.32 13.20
N VAL A 169 -0.48 -26.18 11.90
CA VAL A 169 0.51 -25.86 10.87
C VAL A 169 1.12 -24.48 11.12
N ARG A 170 0.27 -23.47 11.40
CA ARG A 170 0.72 -22.11 11.73
C ARG A 170 1.58 -22.08 12.98
N LEU A 171 1.18 -22.81 14.02
CA LEU A 171 1.91 -22.93 15.28
C LEU A 171 3.29 -23.54 15.04
N THR A 172 3.34 -24.65 14.33
CA THR A 172 4.60 -25.34 13.97
C THR A 172 5.53 -24.41 13.21
N ARG A 173 5.03 -23.70 12.19
CA ARG A 173 5.81 -22.72 11.41
C ARG A 173 6.31 -21.56 12.27
N ARG A 174 5.46 -21.05 13.19
CA ARG A 174 5.85 -19.98 14.12
C ARG A 174 6.95 -20.44 15.07
N MET A 175 6.83 -21.64 15.63
CA MET A 175 7.87 -22.23 16.49
C MET A 175 9.19 -22.41 15.75
N GLN A 176 9.16 -22.96 14.54
CA GLN A 176 10.37 -23.12 13.72
C GLN A 176 11.06 -21.78 13.44
N ARG A 177 10.31 -20.75 13.06
CA ARG A 177 10.86 -19.40 12.86
C ARG A 177 11.49 -18.85 14.13
N LEU A 178 10.81 -18.95 15.28
CA LEU A 178 11.31 -18.43 16.54
C LEU A 178 12.56 -19.19 17.05
N ALA A 179 12.62 -20.50 16.81
CA ALA A 179 13.79 -21.32 17.13
C ALA A 179 15.00 -20.96 16.25
N ILE A 180 14.78 -20.73 14.96
CA ILE A 180 15.84 -20.44 13.97
C ILE A 180 16.30 -18.98 14.04
N GLU A 181 15.39 -18.01 14.18
CA GLU A 181 15.69 -16.58 14.02
C GLU A 181 16.17 -15.90 15.31
N ARG A 182 15.94 -16.48 16.50
CA ARG A 182 16.14 -15.74 17.77
C ARG A 182 16.84 -16.48 18.91
N GLY A 183 17.18 -17.76 18.77
CA GLY A 183 17.78 -18.52 19.88
C GLY A 183 16.96 -18.45 21.18
N ARG A 184 15.64 -18.18 21.09
CA ARG A 184 14.77 -18.03 22.25
C ARG A 184 14.35 -19.40 22.78
N ASN A 185 14.31 -19.53 24.09
CA ASN A 185 13.85 -20.73 24.78
C ASN A 185 12.39 -21.04 24.40
N ILE A 186 12.15 -22.26 23.91
CA ILE A 186 10.88 -22.75 23.33
C ILE A 186 9.72 -22.61 24.32
N GLU A 187 10.01 -22.66 25.63
CA GLU A 187 9.05 -22.54 26.72
C GLU A 187 8.20 -21.26 26.68
N ASN A 188 8.78 -20.11 26.33
CA ASN A 188 8.05 -18.84 26.28
C ASN A 188 7.00 -18.78 25.14
N VAL A 189 7.20 -19.58 24.09
CA VAL A 189 6.27 -19.65 22.95
C VAL A 189 5.05 -20.49 23.32
N LEU A 190 5.27 -21.61 24.03
CA LEU A 190 4.20 -22.46 24.54
C LEU A 190 3.31 -21.70 25.54
N ASP A 191 3.91 -20.88 26.41
CA ASP A 191 3.16 -20.08 27.38
C ASP A 191 2.26 -19.02 26.71
N GLN A 192 2.73 -18.36 25.65
CA GLN A 192 1.92 -17.41 24.86
C GLN A 192 0.72 -18.09 24.16
N VAL A 193 0.89 -19.32 23.68
CA VAL A 193 -0.15 -20.05 22.94
C VAL A 193 -1.24 -20.56 23.88
N SER A 194 -0.84 -21.06 25.05
CA SER A 194 -1.79 -21.52 26.09
C SER A 194 -2.77 -20.42 26.54
N LYS A 195 -2.35 -19.15 26.48
CA LYS A 195 -3.18 -17.98 26.84
C LYS A 195 -4.18 -17.57 25.76
N LEU A 196 -3.96 -17.98 24.51
CA LEU A 196 -4.80 -17.61 23.34
C LEU A 196 -5.75 -18.73 22.91
N THR A 197 -5.61 -19.93 23.47
CA THR A 197 -6.50 -21.08 23.22
C THR A 197 -7.10 -21.55 24.56
N PRO A 198 -8.34 -21.15 24.90
CA PRO A 198 -9.00 -21.70 26.07
C PRO A 198 -9.41 -23.14 25.77
N TYR A 199 -8.87 -24.09 26.54
CA TYR A 199 -9.46 -25.42 26.70
C TYR A 199 -10.52 -25.37 27.81
#